data_AF-A0A3D0RIW3-F1
#
_entry.id   AF-A0A3D0RIW3-F1
#
_cell.length_a   1.000
_cell.length_b   1.000
_cell.length_c   1.000
_cell.angle_alpha   90.00
_cell.angle_beta   90.00
_cell.angle_gamma   90.00
#
_symmetry.space_group_name_H-M   'P 1'
#
loop_
_entity.id
_entity.type
_entity.pdbx_description
1 polymer ?
#
loop_
_entity_poly.entity_id
_entity_poly.type
_entity_poly.pdbx_seq_one_letter_code
_entity_poly.pdbx_strand_id
1 'polypeptide(L)'
;MSAAHSSHPKGLYFIFITGMSERFSYYGMRAIFTLYLINALMLDKEFASAIYGNYTGLVYLTPLIGGYVADRYLGMRRSIFWGALLMVMGQFLMFFSALHFENTELAKWLMYGGLGGLIFGNGFFKPNLSSIVGRLYEPGDKRLDSAYT
;
A
#
# COMPACT_ATOMS: atom_id res chain seq x y z
N MET A 1 1.94 -12.80 -40.07
CA MET A 1 2.28 -11.52 -39.42
C MET A 1 1.05 -11.09 -38.62
N SER A 2 1.04 -11.35 -37.31
CA SER A 2 -0.11 -11.01 -36.46
C SER A 2 -0.12 -9.50 -36.20
N ALA A 3 -1.26 -8.86 -36.39
CA ALA A 3 -1.42 -7.41 -36.29
C ALA A 3 -0.99 -6.91 -34.89
N ALA A 4 -0.03 -5.99 -34.87
CA ALA A 4 0.40 -5.33 -33.65
C ALA A 4 -0.76 -4.48 -33.11
N HIS A 5 -1.41 -4.97 -32.05
CA HIS A 5 -2.38 -4.19 -31.30
C HIS A 5 -1.60 -3.06 -30.59
N SER A 6 -1.67 -1.84 -31.12
CA SER A 6 -0.91 -0.68 -30.57
C SER A 6 -1.35 -0.29 -29.15
N SER A 7 -2.50 -0.76 -28.70
CA SER A 7 -3.04 -0.48 -27.37
C SER A 7 -2.63 -1.53 -26.35
N HIS A 8 -2.30 -1.07 -25.14
CA HIS A 8 -2.10 -1.93 -23.98
C HIS A 8 -3.38 -2.74 -23.65
N PRO A 9 -3.24 -3.90 -22.98
CA PRO A 9 -4.39 -4.67 -22.54
C PRO A 9 -5.26 -3.84 -21.58
N LYS A 10 -6.59 -3.94 -21.70
CA LYS A 10 -7.53 -3.17 -20.87
C LYS A 10 -7.32 -3.38 -19.35
N GLY A 11 -6.80 -4.54 -18.95
CA GLY A 11 -6.46 -4.81 -17.55
C GLY A 11 -5.34 -3.94 -16.99
N LEU A 12 -4.45 -3.42 -17.84
CA LEU A 12 -3.40 -2.49 -17.41
C LEU A 12 -3.99 -1.20 -16.85
N TYR A 13 -5.05 -0.67 -17.48
CA TYR A 13 -5.69 0.56 -17.01
C TYR A 13 -6.27 0.39 -15.60
N PHE A 14 -6.89 -0.75 -15.32
CA PHE A 14 -7.39 -1.06 -13.97
C PHE A 14 -6.25 -1.13 -12.94
N ILE A 15 -5.15 -1.79 -13.28
CA ILE A 15 -3.96 -1.88 -12.42
C ILE A 15 -3.35 -0.51 -12.19
N PHE A 16 -3.25 0.31 -13.23
CA PHE A 16 -2.72 1.67 -13.15
C PHE A 16 -3.57 2.55 -12.23
N ILE A 17 -4.89 2.59 -12.42
CA ILE A 17 -5.79 3.39 -11.56
C ILE A 17 -5.72 2.91 -10.11
N THR A 18 -5.68 1.59 -9.89
CA THR A 18 -5.58 1.03 -8.53
C THR A 18 -4.23 1.39 -7.89
N GLY A 19 -3.13 1.27 -8.62
CA GLY A 19 -1.79 1.66 -8.15
C GLY A 19 -1.66 3.16 -7.88
N MET A 20 -2.27 4.00 -8.72
CA MET A 20 -2.30 5.45 -8.51
C MET A 20 -3.10 5.82 -7.26
N SER A 21 -4.24 5.16 -7.04
CA SER A 21 -5.07 5.37 -5.85
C SER A 21 -4.34 4.96 -4.56
N GLU A 22 -3.60 3.84 -4.60
CA GLU A 22 -2.76 3.41 -3.46
C GLU A 22 -1.67 4.43 -3.16
N ARG A 23 -0.94 4.90 -4.17
CA ARG A 23 0.12 5.91 -4.00
C ARG A 23 -0.44 7.22 -3.46
N PHE A 24 -1.58 7.69 -3.99
CA PHE A 24 -2.24 8.89 -3.49
C PHE A 24 -2.58 8.76 -2.00
N SER A 25 -3.17 7.63 -1.60
CA SER A 25 -3.51 7.34 -0.21
C SER A 25 -2.27 7.26 0.70
N TYR A 26 -1.19 6.60 0.23
CA TYR A 26 0.05 6.43 0.99
C TYR A 26 0.80 7.75 1.20
N TYR A 27 1.00 8.53 0.14
CA TYR A 27 1.70 9.82 0.24
C TYR A 27 0.85 10.88 0.93
N GLY A 28 -0.47 10.88 0.71
CA GLY A 28 -1.40 11.76 1.39
C GLY A 28 -1.37 11.56 2.91
N MET A 29 -1.48 10.31 3.36
CA MET A 29 -1.35 9.98 4.79
C MET A 29 0.03 10.40 5.33
N ARG A 30 1.13 10.04 4.66
CA ARG A 30 2.50 10.39 5.11
C ARG A 30 2.76 11.88 5.20
N ALA A 31 2.15 12.70 4.34
CA ALA A 31 2.35 14.15 4.33
C ALA A 31 1.83 14.81 5.61
N ILE A 32 0.68 14.35 6.11
CA ILE A 32 0.05 14.89 7.33
C ILE A 32 0.37 14.09 8.59
N PHE A 33 0.92 12.88 8.46
CA PHE A 33 1.11 11.97 9.59
C PHE A 33 2.03 12.53 10.67
N THR A 34 3.18 13.09 10.31
CA THR A 34 4.09 13.70 11.30
C THR A 34 3.45 14.90 12.00
N LEU A 35 2.67 15.70 11.26
CA LEU A 35 1.91 16.82 11.83
C LEU A 35 0.85 16.32 12.83
N TYR A 36 0.17 15.22 12.52
CA TYR A 36 -0.78 14.57 13.41
C TYR A 36 -0.13 14.07 14.71
N LEU A 37 1.02 13.39 14.61
CA LEU A 37 1.75 12.90 15.79
C LEU A 37 2.15 14.03 16.74
N ILE A 38 2.66 15.13 16.21
CA ILE A 38 3.19 16.24 17.01
C ILE A 38 2.05 17.12 17.55
N ASN A 39 1.10 17.52 16.70
CA ASN A 39 0.11 18.53 17.08
C ASN A 39 -1.16 17.96 17.70
N ALA A 40 -1.62 16.78 17.26
CA ALA A 40 -2.87 16.20 17.78
C ALA A 40 -2.61 15.24 18.94
N LEU A 41 -1.60 14.38 18.83
CA LEU A 41 -1.24 13.42 19.87
C LEU A 41 -0.26 13.98 20.93
N MET A 42 0.20 15.22 20.75
CA MET A 42 1.16 15.91 21.63
C MET A 42 2.41 15.06 21.90
N LEU A 43 2.89 14.32 20.89
CA LEU A 43 4.11 13.52 20.99
C LEU A 43 5.34 14.39 20.73
N ASP A 44 6.44 14.01 21.39
CA ASP A 44 7.73 14.61 21.11
C ASP A 44 8.13 14.38 19.65
N LYS A 45 8.80 15.37 19.06
CA LYS A 45 9.30 15.31 17.68
C LYS A 45 10.24 14.12 17.46
N GLU A 46 11.07 13.77 18.44
CA GLU A 46 11.98 12.63 18.38
C GLU A 46 11.20 11.32 18.30
N PHE A 47 10.18 11.16 19.15
CA PHE A 47 9.33 9.98 19.16
C PHE A 47 8.47 9.87 17.89
N ALA A 48 7.94 10.99 17.40
CA ALA A 48 7.21 11.04 16.13
C ALA A 48 8.08 10.64 14.94
N SER A 49 9.33 11.11 14.90
CA SER A 49 10.31 10.72 13.88
C SER A 49 10.63 9.22 13.94
N ALA A 50 10.79 8.66 15.14
CA ALA A 50 11.02 7.23 15.33
C ALA A 50 9.84 6.38 14.83
N ILE A 51 8.60 6.76 15.15
CA ILE A 51 7.39 6.08 14.63
C ILE A 51 7.36 6.13 13.09
N TYR A 52 7.60 7.31 12.51
CA TYR A 52 7.60 7.49 11.07
C TYR A 52 8.68 6.62 10.38
N GLY A 53 9.88 6.59 10.95
CA GLY A 53 11.00 5.77 10.47
C GLY A 53 10.68 4.29 10.52
N ASN A 54 10.18 3.80 11.66
CA ASN A 54 9.78 2.40 11.84
C ASN A 54 8.65 2.00 10.89
N TYR A 55 7.62 2.83 10.76
CA TYR A 55 6.54 2.60 9.80
C TYR A 55 7.07 2.48 8.37
N THR A 56 7.90 3.44 7.95
CA THR A 56 8.46 3.46 6.59
C THR A 56 9.31 2.23 6.35
N GLY A 57 10.21 1.88 7.28
CA GLY A 57 11.07 0.71 7.18
C GLY A 57 10.27 -0.59 7.05
N LEU A 58 9.22 -0.76 7.87
CA LEU A 58 8.37 -1.94 7.81
C LEU A 58 7.58 -2.02 6.50
N VAL A 59 7.02 -0.91 6.01
CA VAL A 59 6.32 -0.88 4.70
C VAL A 59 7.22 -1.32 3.55
N TYR A 60 8.53 -1.06 3.60
CA TYR A 60 9.46 -1.54 2.59
C TYR A 60 9.91 -3.00 2.82
N LEU A 61 9.88 -3.48 4.06
CA LEU A 61 10.28 -4.84 4.41
C LEU A 61 9.17 -5.88 4.19
N THR A 62 7.92 -5.56 4.56
CA THR A 62 6.78 -6.49 4.46
C THR A 62 6.50 -7.01 3.04
N PRO A 63 6.73 -6.28 1.94
CA PRO A 63 6.62 -6.81 0.58
C PRO A 63 7.43 -8.08 0.30
N LEU A 64 8.61 -8.23 0.91
CA LEU A 64 9.42 -9.45 0.78
C LEU A 64 8.66 -10.67 1.32
N ILE A 65 8.03 -10.51 2.49
CA ILE A 65 7.24 -11.56 3.14
C ILE A 65 5.93 -11.78 2.38
N GLY A 66 5.25 -10.69 2.00
CA GLY A 66 3.95 -10.74 1.32
C GLY A 66 4.01 -11.37 -0.08
N GLY A 67 5.11 -11.16 -0.82
CA GLY A 67 5.36 -11.84 -2.09
C GLY A 67 5.53 -13.35 -1.90
N TYR A 68 6.41 -13.75 -0.96
CA TYR A 68 6.63 -15.17 -0.64
C TYR A 68 5.35 -15.90 -0.23
N VAL A 69 4.53 -15.28 0.64
CA VAL A 69 3.27 -15.87 1.10
C VAL A 69 2.25 -15.97 -0.05
N ALA A 70 2.21 -14.98 -0.94
CA ALA A 70 1.31 -15.01 -2.08
C ALA A 70 1.66 -16.09 -3.09
N ASP A 71 2.95 -16.33 -3.33
CA ASP A 71 3.42 -17.36 -4.26
C ASP A 71 3.14 -18.78 -3.74
N ARG A 72 3.22 -18.99 -2.42
CA ARG A 72 3.11 -20.33 -1.83
C ARG A 72 1.72 -20.72 -1.33
N TYR A 73 0.93 -19.77 -0.81
CA TYR A 73 -0.29 -20.09 -0.06
C TYR A 73 -1.57 -19.44 -0.62
N LEU A 74 -1.54 -18.14 -0.92
CA LEU A 74 -2.77 -17.37 -1.18
C LEU A 74 -3.09 -17.19 -2.66
N GLY A 75 -2.07 -17.16 -3.53
CA GLY A 75 -2.18 -16.76 -4.93
C GLY A 75 -2.33 -15.25 -5.10
N MET A 76 -1.70 -14.68 -6.15
CA MET A 76 -1.54 -13.22 -6.30
C MET A 76 -2.88 -12.45 -6.31
N ARG A 77 -3.92 -12.97 -6.99
CA ARG A 77 -5.23 -12.27 -7.09
C ARG A 77 -5.88 -12.10 -5.72
N ARG A 78 -5.82 -13.12 -4.86
CA ARG A 78 -6.39 -13.07 -3.50
C ARG A 78 -5.55 -12.18 -2.60
N SER A 79 -4.22 -12.26 -2.71
CA SER A 79 -3.31 -11.39 -1.94
C SER A 79 -3.52 -9.91 -2.24
N ILE A 80 -3.76 -9.53 -3.50
CA ILE A 80 -4.08 -8.14 -3.86
C ILE A 80 -5.41 -7.70 -3.23
N PHE A 81 -6.44 -8.53 -3.32
CA PHE A 81 -7.75 -8.20 -2.76
C PHE A 81 -7.69 -8.03 -1.24
N TRP A 82 -7.11 -9.00 -0.52
CA TRP A 82 -6.94 -8.92 0.93
C TRP A 82 -6.00 -7.80 1.36
N GLY A 83 -4.93 -7.57 0.60
CA GLY A 83 -4.01 -6.44 0.83
C GLY A 83 -4.71 -5.10 0.68
N ALA A 84 -5.49 -4.91 -0.38
CA ALA A 84 -6.28 -3.71 -0.60
C ALA A 84 -7.31 -3.49 0.53
N LEU A 85 -8.02 -4.55 0.94
CA LEU A 85 -8.99 -4.47 2.04
C LEU A 85 -8.32 -4.08 3.37
N LEU A 86 -7.16 -4.68 3.68
CA LEU A 86 -6.36 -4.32 4.86
C LEU A 86 -5.89 -2.86 4.84
N MET A 87 -5.47 -2.35 3.68
CA MET A 87 -5.08 -0.94 3.55
C MET A 87 -6.28 -0.01 3.76
N VAL A 88 -7.44 -0.34 3.21
CA VAL A 88 -8.67 0.45 3.40
C VAL A 88 -9.06 0.48 4.87
N MET A 89 -9.06 -0.68 5.55
CA MET A 89 -9.30 -0.73 7.00
C MET A 89 -8.25 0.06 7.78
N GLY A 90 -6.98 -0.02 7.39
CA GLY A 90 -5.90 0.76 8.00
C GLY A 90 -6.11 2.27 7.88
N GLN A 91 -6.53 2.76 6.71
CA GLN A 91 -6.87 4.17 6.52
C GLN A 91 -8.10 4.59 7.33
N PHE A 92 -9.13 3.75 7.43
CA PHE A 92 -10.28 4.04 8.29
C PHE A 92 -9.89 4.12 9.77
N LEU A 93 -9.01 3.23 10.24
CA LEU A 93 -8.48 3.31 11.61
C LEU A 93 -7.68 4.60 11.86
N MET A 94 -6.86 5.02 10.90
CA MET A 94 -6.16 6.31 10.96
C MET A 94 -7.13 7.50 10.98
N PHE A 95 -8.21 7.43 10.20
CA PHE A 95 -9.26 8.44 10.20
C PHE A 95 -10.00 8.50 11.55
N PHE A 96 -10.39 7.36 12.11
CA PHE A 96 -11.03 7.32 13.43
C PHE A 96 -10.09 7.76 14.55
N SER A 97 -8.80 7.44 14.45
CA SER A 97 -7.75 7.93 15.34
C SER A 97 -7.70 9.46 15.34
N ALA A 98 -7.76 10.07 14.15
CA ALA A 98 -7.79 11.53 14.00
C ALA A 98 -9.10 12.18 14.45
N LEU A 99 -10.25 11.48 14.39
CA LEU A 99 -11.53 11.99 14.91
C LEU A 99 -11.61 11.97 16.44
N HIS A 100 -11.06 10.95 17.08
CA HIS A 100 -11.13 10.77 18.54
C HIS A 100 -9.87 11.29 19.25
N PHE A 101 -9.26 12.35 18.73
CA PHE A 101 -8.00 12.90 19.24
C PHE A 101 -8.09 13.40 20.69
N GLU A 102 -9.30 13.74 21.18
CA GLU A 102 -9.55 14.10 22.58
C GLU A 102 -9.19 12.97 23.55
N ASN A 103 -9.39 11.71 23.14
CA ASN A 103 -9.02 10.52 23.91
C ASN A 103 -7.67 9.98 23.43
N THR A 104 -6.59 10.53 23.98
CA THR A 104 -5.21 10.23 23.54
C THR A 104 -4.87 8.74 23.55
N GLU A 105 -5.39 7.97 24.50
CA GLU A 105 -5.12 6.51 24.58
C GLU A 105 -5.80 5.74 23.43
N LEU A 106 -7.08 6.00 23.20
CA LEU A 106 -7.83 5.37 22.09
C LEU A 106 -7.24 5.78 20.74
N ALA A 107 -6.89 7.06 20.58
CA ALA A 107 -6.26 7.55 19.36
C ALA A 107 -4.94 6.81 19.07
N LYS A 108 -4.09 6.57 20.07
CA LYS A 108 -2.84 5.80 19.92
C LYS A 108 -3.10 4.35 19.50
N TRP A 109 -4.05 3.66 20.14
CA TRP A 109 -4.39 2.28 19.77
C TRP A 109 -4.92 2.17 18.34
N LEU A 110 -5.82 3.07 17.95
CA LEU A 110 -6.35 3.13 16.58
C LEU A 110 -5.26 3.46 15.56
N MET A 111 -4.34 4.36 15.91
CA MET A 111 -3.19 4.69 15.07
C MET A 111 -2.29 3.47 14.85
N TYR A 112 -1.85 2.79 15.92
CA TYR A 112 -0.99 1.62 15.77
C TYR A 112 -1.68 0.48 15.02
N GLY A 113 -2.98 0.26 15.25
CA GLY A 113 -3.78 -0.68 14.46
C GLY A 113 -3.87 -0.28 12.98
N GLY A 114 -4.06 1.01 12.70
CA GLY A 114 -4.11 1.57 11.35
C GLY A 114 -2.78 1.40 10.60
N LEU A 115 -1.67 1.77 11.25
CA LEU A 115 -0.32 1.58 10.72
C LEU A 115 -0.02 0.10 10.46
N GLY A 116 -0.42 -0.79 11.36
CA GLY A 116 -0.30 -2.24 11.17
C GLY A 116 -1.05 -2.71 9.93
N GLY A 117 -2.31 -2.33 9.78
CA GLY A 117 -3.13 -2.63 8.60
C GLY A 117 -2.51 -2.13 7.30
N LEU A 118 -1.95 -0.92 7.32
CA LEU A 118 -1.24 -0.33 6.18
C LEU A 118 0.06 -1.09 5.84
N ILE A 119 0.86 -1.45 6.85
CA ILE A 119 2.11 -2.22 6.66
C ILE A 119 1.82 -3.58 6.01
N PHE A 120 0.91 -4.37 6.61
CA PHE A 120 0.56 -5.69 6.09
C PHE A 120 -0.17 -5.61 4.75
N GLY A 121 -1.09 -4.65 4.62
CA GLY A 121 -1.82 -4.41 3.38
C GLY A 121 -0.89 -4.05 2.22
N ASN A 122 0.07 -3.15 2.43
CA ASN A 122 1.05 -2.78 1.40
C ASN A 122 1.93 -3.98 1.01
N GLY A 123 2.33 -4.78 2.00
CA GLY A 123 3.14 -5.97 1.81
C GLY A 123 2.49 -7.01 0.89
N PHE A 124 1.18 -7.25 1.02
CA PHE A 124 0.47 -8.17 0.12
C PHE A 124 0.10 -7.52 -1.21
N PHE A 125 -0.08 -6.21 -1.26
CA PHE A 125 -0.55 -5.52 -2.46
C PHE A 125 0.57 -5.24 -3.47
N LYS A 126 1.67 -4.60 -3.06
CA LYS A 126 2.74 -4.13 -3.96
C LYS A 126 3.40 -5.23 -4.82
N PRO A 127 3.96 -6.31 -4.24
CA PRO A 127 4.71 -7.28 -5.03
C PRO A 127 3.77 -8.02 -6.00
N ASN A 128 2.54 -8.28 -5.56
CA ASN A 128 1.57 -9.02 -6.36
C ASN A 128 0.96 -8.18 -7.49
N LEU A 129 0.73 -6.87 -7.29
CA LEU A 129 0.22 -5.99 -8.34
C LEU A 129 1.20 -5.91 -9.52
N SER A 130 2.50 -5.75 -9.23
CA SER A 130 3.54 -5.73 -10.26
C SER A 130 3.65 -7.07 -11.01
N SER A 131 3.62 -8.19 -10.27
CA SER A 131 3.62 -9.53 -10.87
C SER A 131 2.43 -9.81 -11.78
N ILE A 132 1.25 -9.23 -11.51
CA ILE A 132 0.11 -9.35 -12.42
C ILE A 132 0.34 -8.57 -13.72
N VAL A 133 0.95 -7.39 -13.69
CA VAL A 133 1.30 -6.65 -14.91
C VAL A 133 2.15 -7.50 -15.84
N GLY A 134 3.15 -8.21 -15.30
CA GLY A 134 3.98 -9.13 -16.07
C GLY A 134 3.21 -10.29 -16.74
N ARG A 135 2.09 -10.72 -16.15
CA ARG A 135 1.25 -11.81 -16.71
C ARG A 135 0.21 -11.33 -17.73
N LEU A 136 0.04 -10.02 -17.91
CA LEU A 136 -0.85 -9.47 -18.93
C LEU A 136 -0.24 -9.51 -20.34
N TYR A 137 1.07 -9.76 -20.44
CA TYR A 137 1.81 -9.78 -21.70
C TYR A 137 2.37 -11.18 -21.99
N GLU A 138 2.45 -11.54 -23.27
CA GLU A 138 3.08 -12.79 -23.70
C GLU A 138 4.62 -12.70 -23.56
N PRO A 139 5.32 -13.84 -23.36
CA PRO A 139 6.77 -13.86 -23.29
C PRO A 139 7.41 -13.26 -24.55
N GLY A 140 8.21 -12.21 -24.40
CA GLY A 140 8.89 -11.53 -25.53
C GLY A 140 8.18 -10.29 -26.08
N ASP A 141 7.07 -9.87 -25.46
CA ASP A 141 6.37 -8.63 -25.85
C ASP A 141 7.15 -7.38 -25.40
N LYS A 142 7.62 -6.58 -26.37
CA LYS A 142 8.35 -5.31 -26.14
C LYS A 142 7.51 -4.25 -25.40
N ARG A 143 6.17 -4.40 -25.36
CA ARG A 143 5.25 -3.48 -24.64
C ARG A 143 5.29 -3.67 -23.13
N LEU A 144 5.94 -4.72 -22.64
CA LEU A 144 6.09 -4.98 -21.21
C LEU A 144 6.98 -3.93 -20.53
N ASP A 145 8.10 -3.57 -21.16
CA ASP A 145 9.03 -2.57 -20.60
C ASP A 145 8.37 -1.19 -20.50
N SER A 146 7.55 -0.84 -21.50
CA SER A 146 6.76 0.40 -21.49
C SER A 146 5.55 0.35 -20.55
N ALA A 147 5.20 -0.83 -20.01
CA ALA A 147 4.14 -0.96 -19.00
C ALA A 147 4.65 -0.86 -17.56
N TYR A 148 5.96 -1.03 -17.35
CA TYR A 148 6.63 -0.81 -16.06
C TYR A 148 7.16 0.63 -15.88
N THR A 149 7.32 1.37 -16.98
CA THR A 149 7.72 2.79 -16.99
C THR A 149 6.50 3.68 -16.79
#